data_AF-A0A4Z1A233-F1
#
_entry.id   AF-A0A4Z1A233-F1
#
_cell.length_a   1.000
_cell.length_b   1.000
_cell.length_c   1.000
_cell.angle_alpha   90.00
_cell.angle_beta   90.00
_cell.angle_gamma   90.00
#
_symmetry.space_group_name_H-M   'P 1'
#
loop_
_entity.id
_entity.type
_entity.pdbx_description
1 polymer ?
#
loop_
_entity_poly.entity_id
_entity_poly.type
_entity_poly.pdbx_seq_one_letter_code
_entity_poly.pdbx_strand_id
1 'polypeptide(L)'
;MQAKISSKNHIASPFSTPVNAGVGLSILKKLSEKLEGKFCLVSGRGIIENAQLKEFPDDIYYNGVAINISFKKSKLEVFQEALMETKLELGLINRARNFKEVIGDDV
;
A
#
# COMPACT_ATOMS: atom_id res chain seq x y z
N MET A 1 6.13 -6.71 18.25
CA MET A 1 7.05 -5.96 17.36
C MET A 1 6.27 -4.88 16.65
N GLN A 2 6.47 -3.62 17.03
CA GLN A 2 5.85 -2.45 16.38
C GLN A 2 6.75 -2.04 15.21
N ALA A 3 6.19 -1.93 14.00
CA ALA A 3 6.96 -1.48 12.85
C ALA A 3 7.44 -0.04 13.12
N LYS A 4 8.75 0.13 13.31
CA LYS A 4 9.38 1.44 13.41
C LYS A 4 9.26 2.09 12.03
N ILE A 5 8.30 3.00 11.87
CA ILE A 5 8.20 3.84 10.68
C ILE A 5 9.50 4.64 10.63
N SER A 6 10.38 4.29 9.69
CA SER A 6 11.62 5.00 9.45
C SER A 6 11.24 6.38 8.90
N SER A 7 11.32 7.41 9.74
CA SER A 7 11.11 8.81 9.34
C SER A 7 12.27 9.25 8.44
N LYS A 8 12.23 8.86 7.17
CA LYS A 8 13.20 9.33 6.16
C LYS A 8 12.75 10.67 5.58
N ASN A 9 12.70 11.70 6.42
CA ASN A 9 12.51 13.10 6.00
C ASN A 9 13.71 13.65 5.19
N HIS A 10 14.77 12.87 5.03
CA HIS A 10 15.99 13.23 4.31
C HIS A 10 16.07 12.65 2.88
N ILE A 11 15.12 11.83 2.44
CA ILE A 11 15.07 11.37 1.05
C ILE A 11 14.29 12.41 0.25
N ALA A 12 14.98 13.28 -0.48
CA ALA A 12 14.33 14.03 -1.55
C ALA A 12 13.87 13.02 -2.61
N SER A 13 12.56 12.91 -2.80
CA SER A 13 12.01 12.21 -3.98
C SER A 13 12.56 12.91 -5.22
N PRO A 14 13.11 12.18 -6.22
CA PRO A 14 13.52 12.78 -7.49
C PRO A 14 12.36 13.45 -8.25
N PHE A 15 11.12 13.33 -7.75
CA PHE A 15 9.91 13.88 -8.34
C PHE A 15 9.16 14.87 -7.43
N SER A 16 9.78 15.37 -6.34
CA SER A 16 9.16 16.37 -5.42
C SER A 16 7.78 15.97 -4.87
N THR A 17 7.47 14.66 -4.87
CA THR A 17 6.23 14.11 -4.34
C THR A 17 6.37 13.82 -2.84
N PRO A 18 5.30 13.97 -2.05
CA PRO A 18 5.32 13.59 -0.64
C PRO A 18 5.83 12.16 -0.49
N VAL A 19 6.87 11.98 0.33
CA VAL A 19 7.49 10.67 0.58
C VAL A 19 6.57 9.85 1.48
N ASN A 20 5.51 9.29 0.91
CA ASN A 20 4.66 8.28 1.54
C ASN A 20 5.29 6.88 1.44
N ALA A 21 6.61 6.81 1.60
CA ALA A 21 7.35 5.55 1.55
C ALA A 21 6.86 4.63 2.69
N GLY A 22 6.19 3.54 2.33
CA GLY A 22 5.67 2.54 3.27
C GLY A 22 4.16 2.61 3.54
N VAL A 23 3.45 3.68 3.14
CA VAL A 23 1.98 3.74 3.30
C VAL A 23 1.30 2.67 2.45
N GLY A 24 1.70 2.54 1.18
CA GLY A 24 1.16 1.51 0.29
C GLY A 24 1.39 0.09 0.81
N LEU A 25 2.58 -0.20 1.34
CA LEU A 25 2.88 -1.51 1.95
C LEU A 25 2.05 -1.78 3.21
N SER A 26 1.78 -0.75 4.02
CA SER A 26 0.96 -0.86 5.22
C SER A 26 -0.49 -1.19 4.86
N ILE A 27 -1.03 -0.56 3.82
CA ILE A 27 -2.35 -0.88 3.25
C ILE A 27 -2.36 -2.33 2.76
N LEU A 28 -1.41 -2.72 1.91
CA LEU A 28 -1.36 -4.07 1.34
C LEU A 28 -1.30 -5.16 2.42
N LYS A 29 -0.45 -4.95 3.43
CA LYS A 29 -0.34 -5.86 4.58
C LYS A 29 -1.67 -6.00 5.31
N LYS A 30 -2.23 -4.88 5.80
CA LYS A 30 -3.46 -4.89 6.62
C LYS A 30 -4.65 -5.43 5.83
N LEU A 31 -4.76 -5.09 4.55
CA LEU A 31 -5.81 -5.58 3.67
C LEU A 31 -5.68 -7.08 3.42
N SER A 32 -4.46 -7.58 3.19
CA SER A 32 -4.22 -9.01 3.03
C SER A 32 -4.54 -9.79 4.31
N GLU A 33 -4.22 -9.27 5.49
CA GLU A 33 -4.58 -9.88 6.78
C GLU A 33 -6.11 -9.93 6.96
N LYS A 34 -6.81 -8.82 6.70
CA LYS A 34 -8.28 -8.72 6.81
C LYS A 34 -8.99 -9.72 5.90
N LEU A 35 -8.49 -9.90 4.67
CA LEU A 35 -9.15 -10.73 3.65
C LEU A 35 -8.62 -12.18 3.61
N GLU A 36 -7.86 -12.61 4.63
CA GLU A 36 -7.15 -13.91 4.66
C GLU A 36 -6.39 -14.18 3.34
N GLY A 37 -5.77 -13.14 2.82
CA GLY A 37 -5.12 -13.09 1.54
C GLY A 37 -3.61 -13.05 1.63
N LYS A 38 -3.00 -12.81 0.47
CA LYS A 38 -1.56 -12.62 0.31
C LYS A 38 -1.28 -11.46 -0.64
N PHE A 39 -0.18 -10.76 -0.41
CA PHE A 39 0.33 -9.80 -1.37
C PHE A 39 1.78 -10.09 -1.75
N CYS A 40 2.13 -9.77 -2.98
CA CYS A 40 3.48 -9.82 -3.51
C CYS A 40 3.79 -8.49 -4.21
N LEU A 41 4.93 -7.88 -3.89
CA LEU A 41 5.46 -6.73 -4.60
C LEU A 41 6.82 -7.11 -5.17
N VAL A 42 7.04 -6.83 -6.45
CA VAL A 42 8.32 -7.04 -7.13
C VAL A 42 8.81 -5.71 -7.68
N SER A 43 10.07 -5.37 -7.39
CA SER A 43 10.72 -4.18 -7.95
C SER A 43 12.24 -4.36 -7.98
N GLY A 44 12.85 -4.12 -9.14
CA GLY A 44 14.27 -4.41 -9.35
C GLY A 44 14.56 -5.88 -9.05
N ARG A 45 15.37 -6.11 -8.00
CA ARG A 45 15.71 -7.46 -7.52
C ARG A 45 14.95 -7.88 -6.26
N GLY A 46 14.15 -6.98 -5.68
CA GLY A 46 13.43 -7.22 -4.45
C GLY A 46 12.07 -7.85 -4.70
N ILE A 47 11.74 -8.85 -3.89
CA ILE A 47 10.38 -9.35 -3.68
C ILE A 47 9.98 -9.06 -2.24
N ILE A 48 8.81 -8.48 -2.05
CA ILE A 48 8.13 -8.47 -0.75
C ILE A 48 6.91 -9.37 -0.85
N GLU A 49 6.92 -10.49 -0.13
CA GLU A 49 5.79 -11.40 -0.02
C GLU A 49 5.26 -11.36 1.41
N ASN A 50 4.00 -10.95 1.62
CA ASN A 50 3.37 -10.87 2.94
C ASN A 50 4.22 -10.16 4.00
N ALA A 51 4.84 -9.04 3.61
CA ALA A 51 5.77 -8.25 4.42
C ALA A 51 7.12 -8.92 4.78
N GLN A 52 7.49 -10.00 4.09
CA GLN A 52 8.83 -10.58 4.13
C GLN A 52 9.61 -10.18 2.88
N LEU A 53 10.82 -9.63 3.06
CA LEU A 53 11.72 -9.28 1.97
C LEU A 53 12.53 -10.51 1.53
N LYS A 54 12.58 -10.74 0.23
CA LYS A 54 13.41 -11.72 -0.47
C LYS A 54 14.12 -11.00 -1.62
N GLU A 55 15.25 -11.52 -2.05
CA GLU A 55 15.98 -11.00 -3.20
C GLU A 55 16.09 -12.09 -4.26
N PHE A 56 15.94 -11.69 -5.52
CA PHE A 56 16.26 -12.54 -6.65
C PHE A 56 17.79 -12.66 -6.85
N PRO A 57 18.24 -13.74 -7.51
CA PRO A 57 19.59 -13.84 -8.07
C PRO A 57 20.06 -12.61 -8.85
N ASP A 58 21.37 -12.41 -8.97
CA ASP A 58 21.99 -11.22 -9.59
C ASP A 58 21.62 -11.03 -11.07
N ASP A 59 21.26 -12.11 -11.77
CA ASP A 59 20.89 -12.15 -13.18
C ASP A 59 19.41 -11.81 -13.46
N ILE A 60 18.58 -11.70 -12.42
CA ILE A 60 17.15 -11.39 -12.53
C ILE A 60 16.89 -9.96 -12.04
N TYR A 61 16.43 -9.10 -12.95
CA TYR A 61 16.09 -7.71 -12.64
C TYR A 61 14.78 -7.28 -13.31
N TYR A 62 13.84 -6.77 -12.52
CA TYR A 62 12.57 -6.24 -13.00
C TYR A 62 12.62 -4.72 -13.16
N ASN A 63 12.57 -4.26 -14.42
CA ASN A 63 12.40 -2.85 -14.76
C ASN A 63 10.95 -2.42 -14.50
N GLY A 64 10.66 -1.94 -13.29
CA GLY A 64 9.34 -1.45 -12.90
C GLY A 64 8.90 -1.99 -11.55
N VAL A 65 7.62 -1.78 -11.23
CA VAL A 65 6.99 -2.30 -10.00
C VAL A 65 5.75 -3.11 -10.38
N ALA A 66 5.72 -4.37 -9.97
CA ALA A 66 4.53 -5.21 -10.05
C ALA A 66 3.98 -5.44 -8.64
N ILE A 67 2.68 -5.30 -8.46
CA ILE A 67 1.99 -5.55 -7.20
C ILE A 67 0.83 -6.50 -7.48
N ASN A 68 0.80 -7.63 -6.79
CA ASN A 68 -0.29 -8.57 -6.82
C ASN A 68 -0.88 -8.72 -5.41
N ILE A 69 -2.20 -8.77 -5.33
CA ILE A 69 -2.95 -9.10 -4.13
C ILE A 69 -3.96 -10.19 -4.47
N SER A 70 -4.02 -11.21 -3.62
CA SER A 70 -4.94 -12.33 -3.73
C SER A 70 -5.63 -12.53 -2.39
N PHE A 71 -6.87 -12.99 -2.41
CA PHE A 71 -7.68 -13.22 -1.20
C PHE A 71 -8.76 -14.25 -1.48
N LYS A 72 -9.34 -14.82 -0.43
CA LYS A 72 -10.46 -15.76 -0.55
C LYS A 72 -11.72 -14.99 -0.94
N LYS A 73 -12.40 -15.42 -2.01
CA LYS A 73 -13.67 -14.81 -2.45
C LYS A 73 -14.71 -14.76 -1.33
N SER A 74 -14.78 -15.81 -0.50
CA SER A 74 -15.70 -15.87 0.65
C SER A 74 -15.41 -14.86 1.76
N LYS A 75 -14.24 -14.21 1.72
CA LYS A 75 -13.83 -13.16 2.66
C LYS A 75 -13.90 -11.77 2.03
N LEU A 76 -14.27 -11.69 0.76
CA LEU A 76 -14.42 -10.46 0.01
C LEU A 76 -15.90 -10.28 -0.36
N GLU A 77 -16.63 -9.52 0.45
CA GLU A 77 -17.98 -9.06 0.08
C GLU A 77 -17.86 -7.92 -0.95
N VAL A 78 -17.25 -6.81 -0.55
CA VAL A 78 -17.00 -5.64 -1.41
C VAL A 78 -15.57 -5.12 -1.19
N PHE A 79 -14.76 -5.13 -2.25
CA PHE A 79 -13.34 -4.74 -2.16
C PHE A 79 -13.15 -3.27 -1.77
N GLN A 80 -13.98 -2.39 -2.32
CA GLN A 80 -13.90 -0.95 -2.08
C GLN A 80 -14.14 -0.62 -0.60
N GLU A 81 -15.10 -1.29 0.03
CA GLU A 81 -15.42 -1.14 1.45
C GLU A 81 -14.29 -1.64 2.32
N ALA A 82 -13.79 -2.86 2.05
CA ALA A 82 -12.65 -3.42 2.77
C ALA A 82 -11.41 -2.50 2.70
N LEU A 83 -11.12 -1.94 1.52
CA LEU A 83 -10.03 -0.99 1.34
C LEU A 83 -10.27 0.32 2.11
N MET A 84 -11.49 0.85 2.10
CA MET A 84 -11.85 2.08 2.83
C MET A 84 -11.68 1.90 4.33
N GLU A 85 -12.19 0.79 4.87
CA GLU A 85 -12.03 0.43 6.27
C GLU A 85 -10.55 0.25 6.65
N THR A 86 -9.76 -0.42 5.80
CA THR A 86 -8.32 -0.55 6.03
C THR A 86 -7.64 0.82 6.10
N LYS A 87 -8.00 1.76 5.22
CA LYS A 87 -7.45 3.13 5.27
C LYS A 87 -7.87 3.87 6.55
N LEU A 88 -9.10 3.67 7.03
CA LEU A 88 -9.59 4.21 8.30
C LEU A 88 -8.82 3.62 9.50
N GLU A 89 -8.67 2.30 9.56
CA GLU A 89 -7.96 1.60 10.63
C GLU A 89 -6.48 1.98 10.73
N LEU A 90 -5.86 2.27 9.58
CA LEU A 90 -4.48 2.77 9.51
C LEU A 90 -4.36 4.28 9.81
N GLY A 91 -5.48 4.97 10.06
CA GLY A 91 -5.50 6.42 10.31
C GLY A 91 -5.13 7.27 9.09
N LEU A 92 -5.22 6.70 7.88
CA LEU A 92 -4.88 7.40 6.63
C LEU A 92 -6.00 8.34 6.17
N ILE A 93 -7.22 8.08 6.62
CA ILE A 93 -8.41 8.89 6.39
C ILE A 93 -9.24 8.92 7.68
N ASN A 94 -10.04 9.96 7.86
CA ASN A 94 -10.95 10.10 9.01
C ASN A 94 -12.40 10.04 8.51
N ARG A 95 -13.30 9.38 9.27
CA ARG A 95 -14.75 9.36 8.98
C ARG A 95 -15.37 10.78 8.98
N ALA A 96 -14.70 11.76 9.59
CA ALA A 96 -15.23 13.10 9.82
C ALA A 96 -14.87 14.16 8.75
N ARG A 97 -14.30 13.78 7.60
CA ARG A 97 -14.21 14.71 6.47
C ARG A 97 -15.33 14.42 5.50
N ASN A 98 -16.38 15.24 5.60
CA ASN A 98 -17.29 15.50 4.48
C ASN A 98 -16.43 15.60 3.22
N PHE A 99 -16.74 14.76 2.23
CA PHE A 99 -16.34 15.02 0.85
C PHE A 99 -16.95 16.37 0.50
N LYS A 100 -16.22 17.46 0.77
CA LYS A 100 -16.47 18.71 0.07
C LYS A 100 -16.08 18.41 -1.36
N GLU A 101 -17.10 18.26 -2.18
CA GLU A 101 -17.05 18.17 -3.63
C GLU A 101 -15.85 18.94 -4.15
N VAL A 102 -14.88 18.21 -4.72
CA VAL A 102 -13.99 18.79 -5.72
C VAL A 102 -14.76 18.68 -7.03
N ILE A 103 -15.89 19.39 -7.09
CA ILE A 103 -16.46 19.85 -8.35
C ILE A 103 -15.99 21.30 -8.39
N GLY A 104 -15.00 21.56 -9.24
CA GLY A 104 -14.52 22.91 -9.47
C GLY A 104 -15.68 23.77 -9.96
N ASP A 105 -15.88 24.89 -9.29
CA ASP A 105 -16.52 26.05 -9.89
C ASP A 105 -15.52 26.60 -10.94
N ASP A 106 -15.63 26.10 -12.17
CA ASP A 106 -15.19 26.85 -13.36
C ASP A 106 -16.42 27.63 -13.88
N VAL A 107 -16.64 28.83 -13.33
CA VAL A 107 -17.41 29.90 -13.98
C VAL A 107 -16.53 31.14 -14.08
#